data_AF-A0ABD2DQE7-F1
#
_entry.id   AF-A0ABD2DQE7-F1
#
_cell.length_a   1.000
_cell.length_b   1.000
_cell.length_c   1.000
_cell.angle_alpha   90.00
_cell.angle_beta   90.00
_cell.angle_gamma   90.00
#
_symmetry.space_group_name_H-M   'P 1'
#
loop_
_entity.id
_entity.type
_entity.pdbx_description
1 polymer ?
#
loop_
_entity_poly.entity_id
_entity_poly.type
_entity_poly.pdbx_seq_one_letter_code
_entity_poly.pdbx_strand_id
1 'polypeptide(L)'
;DSSAEDVFTLPVYFSSDWLNEFWDTLDVDDYRFVYAGPKGSWSPFHADIFRSFSWSVNICGRKKWLLFPPGQEDALRDRYGALPYDVTSPSLLDARLYPRRQDCGPPLEVTQEAGEMLFVPSGWHHQVHNLDDTISINHNWVNGFNLAHMWHFLQQELRAVQEEVIMRSCSGINFEEFYHFLKVIAERRLLVLGEGTAGGSAGAELGFQQAAFDVGRIAEVLASVVEHPDFQRVDTSMFSPQPRELLQQLKEAV
;
A
#
# COMPACT_ATOMS: atom_id res chain seq x y z
N ASP A 1 -12.60 -7.83 -27.94
CA ASP A 1 -11.68 -7.24 -26.96
C ASP A 1 -12.43 -6.97 -25.67
N SER A 2 -12.40 -7.93 -24.75
CA SER A 2 -12.87 -7.72 -23.38
C SER A 2 -11.72 -7.06 -22.62
N SER A 3 -11.95 -5.88 -22.03
CA SER A 3 -11.02 -5.31 -21.07
C SER A 3 -10.79 -6.32 -19.94
N ALA A 4 -9.61 -6.29 -19.30
CA ALA A 4 -9.27 -7.19 -18.18
C ALA A 4 -10.26 -7.11 -17.00
N GLU A 5 -11.14 -6.09 -16.99
CA GLU A 5 -12.20 -5.85 -16.01
C GLU A 5 -13.25 -6.98 -15.97
N ASP A 6 -13.36 -7.83 -16.99
CA ASP A 6 -14.36 -8.90 -17.06
C ASP A 6 -13.94 -10.23 -16.38
N VAL A 7 -12.71 -10.34 -15.88
CA VAL A 7 -12.18 -11.64 -15.39
C VAL A 7 -12.68 -12.00 -13.99
N PHE A 8 -12.91 -11.02 -13.12
CA PHE A 8 -13.48 -11.21 -11.78
C PHE A 8 -14.12 -9.93 -11.25
N THR A 9 -15.04 -10.07 -10.29
CA THR A 9 -15.64 -8.93 -9.60
C THR A 9 -14.95 -8.70 -8.25
N LEU A 10 -14.54 -7.45 -8.00
CA LEU A 10 -13.93 -7.06 -6.73
C LEU A 10 -14.99 -6.96 -5.61
N PRO A 11 -14.78 -7.59 -4.44
CA PRO A 11 -15.66 -7.39 -3.29
C PRO A 11 -15.71 -5.92 -2.86
N VAL A 12 -16.89 -5.43 -2.47
CA VAL A 12 -17.11 -4.02 -2.08
C VAL A 12 -16.19 -3.55 -0.94
N TYR A 13 -15.73 -4.46 -0.08
CA TYR A 13 -14.82 -4.12 1.02
C TYR A 13 -13.42 -3.68 0.55
N PHE A 14 -13.08 -3.97 -0.71
CA PHE A 14 -11.80 -3.60 -1.32
C PHE A 14 -11.95 -2.53 -2.40
N SER A 15 -13.13 -1.94 -2.57
CA SER A 15 -13.40 -1.02 -3.67
C SER A 15 -12.83 0.39 -3.47
N SER A 16 -12.47 0.77 -2.25
CA SER A 16 -11.74 2.02 -1.98
C SER A 16 -10.25 1.81 -2.23
N ASP A 17 -9.91 1.63 -3.50
CA ASP A 17 -8.56 1.31 -3.99
C ASP A 17 -7.96 2.50 -4.72
N TRP A 18 -7.33 3.41 -3.99
CA TRP A 18 -6.85 4.66 -4.58
C TRP A 18 -5.65 4.45 -5.50
N LEU A 19 -4.83 3.43 -5.23
CA LEU A 19 -3.66 3.13 -6.06
C LEU A 19 -4.09 2.77 -7.47
N ASN A 20 -5.03 1.84 -7.59
CA ASN A 20 -5.53 1.44 -8.89
C ASN A 20 -6.47 2.50 -9.49
N GLU A 21 -7.24 3.25 -8.68
CA GLU A 21 -8.01 4.40 -9.18
C GLU A 21 -7.12 5.45 -9.88
N PHE A 22 -5.95 5.71 -9.32
CA PHE A 22 -4.95 6.61 -9.92
C PHE A 22 -4.38 6.03 -11.21
N TRP A 23 -3.91 4.78 -11.18
CA TRP A 23 -3.28 4.20 -12.36
C TRP A 23 -4.24 3.90 -13.51
N ASP A 24 -5.48 3.50 -13.22
CA ASP A 24 -6.54 3.35 -14.22
C ASP A 24 -6.87 4.70 -14.90
N THR A 25 -6.69 5.82 -14.18
CA THR A 25 -6.85 7.16 -14.77
C THR A 25 -5.75 7.48 -15.77
N LEU A 26 -4.54 6.97 -15.53
CA LEU A 26 -3.38 7.23 -16.37
C LEU A 26 -3.23 6.20 -17.51
N ASP A 27 -3.80 5.00 -17.36
CA ASP A 27 -3.72 3.89 -18.31
C ASP A 27 -2.28 3.47 -18.64
N VAL A 28 -1.43 3.37 -17.61
CA VAL A 28 0.01 3.07 -17.77
C VAL A 28 0.54 1.93 -16.90
N ASP A 29 -0.08 1.61 -15.77
CA ASP A 29 0.38 0.56 -14.85
C ASP A 29 -0.78 0.10 -13.95
N ASP A 30 -0.54 -0.84 -13.04
CA ASP A 30 -1.45 -1.14 -11.92
C ASP A 30 -0.71 -1.83 -10.74
N TYR A 31 -1.44 -2.02 -9.64
CA TYR A 31 -1.02 -2.83 -8.49
C TYR A 31 -1.85 -4.11 -8.39
N ARG A 32 -2.09 -4.77 -9.53
CA ARG A 32 -2.84 -6.03 -9.66
C ARG A 32 -1.92 -7.10 -10.21
N PHE A 33 -1.75 -8.17 -9.45
CA PHE A 33 -0.73 -9.19 -9.71
C PHE A 33 -1.34 -10.57 -9.86
N VAL A 34 -0.79 -11.33 -10.81
CA VAL A 34 -0.91 -12.78 -10.83
C VAL A 34 0.40 -13.38 -10.36
N TYR A 35 0.36 -14.12 -9.25
CA TYR A 35 1.49 -14.91 -8.80
C TYR A 35 1.32 -16.35 -9.25
N ALA A 36 2.30 -16.88 -9.97
CA ALA A 36 2.39 -18.29 -10.34
C ALA A 36 3.74 -18.82 -9.89
N GLY A 37 3.75 -19.85 -9.03
CA GLY A 37 4.99 -20.40 -8.49
C GLY A 37 4.89 -21.90 -8.21
N PRO A 38 5.96 -22.67 -8.45
CA PRO A 38 5.96 -24.10 -8.19
C PRO A 38 6.00 -24.40 -6.69
N LYS A 39 5.67 -25.64 -6.33
CA LYS A 39 5.83 -26.16 -4.97
C LYS A 39 7.23 -25.89 -4.43
N GLY A 40 7.29 -25.33 -3.22
CA GLY A 40 8.55 -25.01 -2.52
C GLY A 40 9.13 -23.65 -2.87
N SER A 41 8.57 -22.90 -3.83
CA SER A 41 8.91 -21.48 -3.98
C SER A 41 8.33 -20.66 -2.84
N TRP A 42 8.96 -19.54 -2.51
CA TRP A 42 8.54 -18.69 -1.40
C TRP A 42 8.92 -17.22 -1.65
N SER A 43 8.20 -16.32 -0.99
CA SER A 43 8.47 -14.88 -0.95
C SER A 43 9.12 -14.52 0.38
N PRO A 44 10.24 -13.78 0.39
CA PRO A 44 10.96 -13.36 1.59
C PRO A 44 10.13 -12.59 2.60
N PHE A 45 10.64 -12.46 3.82
CA PHE A 45 9.99 -11.65 4.84
C PHE A 45 9.98 -10.16 4.45
N HIS A 46 8.80 -9.58 4.28
CA HIS A 46 8.62 -8.19 3.87
C HIS A 46 7.27 -7.67 4.34
N ALA A 47 7.06 -6.36 4.30
CA ALA A 47 5.74 -5.77 4.24
C ALA A 47 5.52 -5.19 2.85
N ASP A 48 4.27 -5.09 2.44
CA ASP A 48 3.93 -4.53 1.14
C ASP A 48 4.44 -3.09 0.97
N ILE A 49 4.83 -2.77 -0.27
CA ILE A 49 5.22 -1.42 -0.68
C ILE A 49 4.16 -0.38 -0.28
N PHE A 50 4.60 0.85 -0.02
CA PHE A 50 3.75 1.93 0.51
C PHE A 50 3.07 1.64 1.84
N ARG A 51 3.42 0.53 2.51
CA ARG A 51 2.63 -0.01 3.63
C ARG A 51 1.16 -0.15 3.22
N SER A 52 0.93 -0.52 1.96
CA SER A 52 -0.40 -0.75 1.40
C SER A 52 -1.11 -1.86 2.16
N PHE A 53 -2.43 -1.90 2.00
CA PHE A 53 -3.19 -3.11 2.22
C PHE A 53 -2.92 -4.08 1.07
N SER A 54 -3.10 -5.38 1.31
CA SER A 54 -3.14 -6.36 0.23
C SER A 54 -4.25 -7.38 0.45
N TRP A 55 -4.78 -7.93 -0.64
CA TRP A 55 -5.59 -9.12 -0.58
C TRP A 55 -5.06 -10.13 -1.60
N SER A 56 -5.19 -11.42 -1.28
CA SER A 56 -4.76 -12.52 -2.14
C SER A 56 -5.87 -13.55 -2.23
N VAL A 57 -6.35 -13.85 -3.44
CA VAL A 57 -7.23 -15.00 -3.70
C VAL A 57 -6.39 -16.11 -4.29
N ASN A 58 -6.36 -17.26 -3.62
CA ASN A 58 -5.62 -18.40 -4.10
C ASN A 58 -6.48 -19.21 -5.08
N ILE A 59 -6.10 -19.26 -6.35
CA ILE A 59 -6.90 -19.90 -7.41
C ILE A 59 -6.68 -21.41 -7.39
N CYS A 60 -5.43 -21.85 -7.26
CA CYS A 60 -5.08 -23.26 -7.11
C CYS A 60 -3.83 -23.42 -6.24
N GLY A 61 -3.58 -24.64 -5.76
CA GLY A 61 -2.49 -24.92 -4.83
C GLY A 61 -2.80 -24.47 -3.41
N ARG A 62 -1.78 -24.36 -2.58
CA ARG A 62 -1.88 -23.98 -1.16
C ARG A 62 -0.72 -23.11 -0.76
N LYS A 63 -1.00 -22.07 0.03
CA LYS A 63 0.03 -21.15 0.55
C LYS A 63 0.09 -21.21 2.07
N LYS A 64 1.30 -21.24 2.62
CA LYS A 64 1.54 -21.00 4.05
C LYS A 64 2.00 -19.57 4.24
N TRP A 65 1.24 -18.81 5.02
CA TRP A 65 1.55 -17.45 5.43
C TRP A 65 2.07 -17.45 6.86
N LEU A 66 3.16 -16.72 7.09
CA LEU A 66 3.68 -16.36 8.40
C LEU A 66 3.52 -14.86 8.56
N LEU A 67 2.56 -14.40 9.36
CA LEU A 67 2.20 -13.00 9.49
C LEU A 67 2.59 -12.43 10.86
N PHE A 68 3.16 -11.23 10.86
CA PHE A 68 3.58 -10.50 12.05
C PHE A 68 2.87 -9.15 12.11
N PRO A 69 2.17 -8.83 13.21
CA PRO A 69 1.59 -7.51 13.43
C PRO A 69 2.65 -6.40 13.36
N PRO A 70 2.28 -5.19 12.91
CA PRO A 70 3.19 -4.05 12.85
C PRO A 70 3.88 -3.79 14.19
N GLY A 71 5.19 -3.56 14.13
CA GLY A 71 6.07 -3.37 15.28
C GLY A 71 6.73 -4.66 15.80
N GLN A 72 6.24 -5.85 15.45
CA GLN A 72 6.91 -7.10 15.85
C GLN A 72 8.18 -7.36 15.05
N GLU A 73 8.28 -6.83 13.83
CA GLU A 73 9.46 -6.93 12.98
C GLU A 73 10.70 -6.28 13.61
N ASP A 74 10.54 -5.27 14.46
CA ASP A 74 11.67 -4.56 15.08
C ASP A 74 12.43 -5.44 16.06
N ALA A 75 11.74 -6.39 16.70
CA ALA A 75 12.35 -7.41 17.53
C ALA A 75 13.05 -8.50 16.70
N LEU A 76 12.73 -8.61 15.41
CA LEU A 76 13.37 -9.53 14.47
C LEU A 76 14.58 -8.92 13.76
N ARG A 77 14.87 -7.62 13.94
CA ARG A 77 16.07 -7.01 13.36
C ARG A 77 17.34 -7.61 13.94
N ASP A 78 18.33 -7.78 13.08
CA ASP A 78 19.66 -8.17 13.52
C ASP A 78 20.39 -7.01 14.22
N ARG A 79 21.58 -7.27 14.75
CA ARG A 79 22.44 -6.28 15.41
C ARG A 79 22.88 -5.12 14.52
N TYR A 80 22.71 -5.23 13.20
CA TYR A 80 23.01 -4.19 12.21
C TYR A 80 21.76 -3.40 11.80
N GLY A 81 20.57 -3.78 12.32
CA GLY A 81 19.30 -3.14 12.03
C GLY A 81 18.55 -3.74 10.84
N ALA A 82 19.09 -4.78 10.19
CA ALA A 82 18.47 -5.41 9.02
C ALA A 82 17.39 -6.42 9.44
N LEU A 83 16.30 -6.46 8.68
CA LEU A 83 15.27 -7.49 8.84
C LEU A 83 15.79 -8.84 8.31
N PRO A 84 15.33 -9.98 8.87
CA PRO A 84 15.73 -11.28 8.38
C PRO A 84 15.14 -11.51 6.98
N TYR A 85 15.91 -12.13 6.10
CA TYR A 85 15.39 -12.54 4.78
C TYR A 85 14.41 -13.73 4.89
N ASP A 86 14.71 -14.67 5.80
CA ASP A 86 13.91 -15.85 6.11
C ASP A 86 13.60 -15.92 7.61
N VAL A 87 12.34 -15.72 7.99
CA VAL A 87 11.87 -15.80 9.40
C VAL A 87 11.86 -17.22 9.97
N THR A 88 12.09 -18.23 9.13
CA THR A 88 12.23 -19.64 9.55
C THR A 88 13.68 -20.07 9.71
N SER A 89 14.64 -19.20 9.36
CA SER A 89 16.06 -19.50 9.43
C SER A 89 16.50 -19.82 10.87
N PRO A 90 17.30 -20.88 11.09
CA PRO A 90 17.91 -21.16 12.40
C PRO A 90 18.79 -20.02 12.92
N SER A 91 19.27 -19.11 12.05
CA SER A 91 20.07 -17.96 12.46
C SER A 91 19.35 -17.03 13.44
N LEU A 92 18.01 -17.01 13.40
CA LEU A 92 17.19 -16.24 14.35
C LEU A 92 17.35 -16.70 15.80
N LEU A 93 17.87 -17.90 16.03
CA LEU A 93 18.16 -18.41 17.37
C LEU A 93 19.51 -17.92 17.92
N ASP A 94 20.39 -17.32 17.10
CA ASP A 94 21.63 -16.73 17.59
C ASP A 94 21.36 -15.38 18.26
N ALA A 95 21.29 -15.37 19.59
CA ALA A 95 21.08 -14.17 20.40
C ALA A 95 22.17 -13.10 20.23
N ARG A 96 23.33 -13.42 19.66
CA ARG A 96 24.36 -12.41 19.33
C ARG A 96 24.04 -11.68 18.03
N LEU A 97 23.35 -12.35 17.11
CA LEU A 97 22.92 -11.76 15.85
C LEU A 97 21.55 -11.09 15.98
N TYR A 98 20.61 -11.72 16.68
CA TYR A 98 19.25 -11.22 16.92
C TYR A 98 18.97 -11.03 18.41
N PRO A 99 19.54 -9.99 19.05
CA PRO A 99 19.49 -9.81 20.50
C PRO A 99 18.08 -9.58 21.05
N ARG A 100 17.15 -9.11 20.21
CA ARG A 100 15.76 -8.81 20.59
C ARG A 100 14.76 -9.89 20.17
N ARG A 101 15.21 -11.01 19.58
CA ARG A 101 14.31 -12.04 19.05
C ARG A 101 13.29 -12.53 20.08
N GLN A 102 13.69 -12.66 21.34
CA GLN A 102 12.85 -13.11 22.44
C GLN A 102 11.68 -12.17 22.77
N ASP A 103 11.75 -10.91 22.33
CA ASP A 103 10.67 -9.92 22.49
C ASP A 103 9.57 -10.11 21.42
N CYS A 104 9.85 -10.88 20.37
CA CYS A 104 8.91 -11.15 19.28
C CYS A 104 8.09 -12.43 19.58
N GLY A 105 6.77 -12.31 19.48
CA GLY A 105 5.86 -13.44 19.58
C GLY A 105 6.00 -14.45 18.41
N PRO A 106 5.30 -15.59 18.48
CA PRO A 106 5.18 -16.45 17.32
C PRO A 106 4.39 -15.75 16.20
N PRO A 107 4.67 -16.03 14.91
CA PRO A 107 3.84 -15.55 13.82
C PRO A 107 2.41 -16.08 13.93
N LEU A 108 1.48 -15.33 13.37
CA LEU A 108 0.20 -15.91 12.96
C LEU A 108 0.43 -16.79 11.74
N GLU A 109 0.21 -18.09 11.88
CA GLU A 109 0.34 -19.04 10.78
C GLU A 109 -1.02 -19.33 10.14
N VAL A 110 -1.11 -19.17 8.82
CA VAL A 110 -2.32 -19.46 8.05
C VAL A 110 -1.94 -20.35 6.87
N THR A 111 -2.66 -21.46 6.68
CA THR A 111 -2.62 -22.20 5.42
C THR A 111 -3.84 -21.76 4.61
N GLN A 112 -3.59 -21.05 3.52
CA GLN A 112 -4.60 -20.62 2.57
C GLN A 112 -4.81 -21.72 1.53
N GLU A 113 -6.03 -22.23 1.48
CA GLU A 113 -6.48 -23.25 0.54
C GLU A 113 -6.93 -22.64 -0.80
N ALA A 114 -7.15 -23.48 -1.81
CA ALA A 114 -7.69 -23.03 -3.10
C ALA A 114 -9.12 -22.49 -2.92
N GLY A 115 -9.42 -21.36 -3.56
CA GLY A 115 -10.68 -20.62 -3.45
C GLY A 115 -10.76 -19.66 -2.25
N GLU A 116 -9.78 -19.70 -1.33
CA GLU A 116 -9.78 -18.80 -0.16
C GLU A 116 -9.16 -17.45 -0.47
N MET A 117 -9.67 -16.42 0.20
CA MET A 117 -9.17 -15.05 0.15
C MET A 117 -8.52 -14.70 1.49
N LEU A 118 -7.31 -14.12 1.43
CA LEU A 118 -6.58 -13.62 2.59
C LEU A 118 -6.42 -12.11 2.46
N PHE A 119 -6.75 -11.37 3.51
CA PHE A 119 -6.52 -9.93 3.63
C PHE A 119 -5.30 -9.68 4.52
N VAL A 120 -4.36 -8.88 4.03
CA VAL A 120 -3.17 -8.42 4.75
C VAL A 120 -3.35 -6.95 5.13
N PRO A 121 -3.47 -6.61 6.42
CA PRO A 121 -3.59 -5.22 6.83
C PRO A 121 -2.29 -4.43 6.60
N SER A 122 -2.44 -3.10 6.49
CA SER A 122 -1.32 -2.17 6.31
C SER A 122 -0.18 -2.41 7.31
N GLY A 123 1.04 -2.54 6.80
CA GLY A 123 2.27 -2.66 7.59
C GLY A 123 2.55 -4.04 8.20
N TRP A 124 1.70 -5.03 7.95
CA TRP A 124 1.95 -6.39 8.43
C TRP A 124 3.10 -7.04 7.64
N HIS A 125 4.20 -7.35 8.33
CA HIS A 125 5.29 -8.08 7.72
C HIS A 125 4.92 -9.56 7.63
N HIS A 126 5.25 -10.18 6.51
CA HIS A 126 4.86 -11.55 6.23
C HIS A 126 5.85 -12.27 5.32
N GLN A 127 5.86 -13.60 5.42
CA GLN A 127 6.59 -14.52 4.55
C GLN A 127 5.63 -15.58 4.03
N VAL A 128 5.73 -15.93 2.75
CA VAL A 128 4.74 -16.80 2.09
C VAL A 128 5.46 -17.97 1.41
N HIS A 129 4.98 -19.19 1.65
CA HIS A 129 5.52 -20.40 1.03
C HIS A 129 4.44 -21.11 0.22
N ASN A 130 4.75 -21.50 -1.01
CA ASN A 130 3.88 -22.34 -1.82
C ASN A 130 4.06 -23.81 -1.41
N LEU A 131 3.03 -24.41 -0.80
CA LEU A 131 3.05 -25.81 -0.36
C LEU A 131 2.82 -26.79 -1.52
N ASP A 132 2.20 -26.30 -2.60
CA ASP A 132 1.95 -26.99 -3.87
C ASP A 132 2.16 -26.01 -5.04
N ASP A 133 2.11 -26.48 -6.29
CA ASP A 133 2.10 -25.58 -7.45
C ASP A 133 0.88 -24.66 -7.36
N THR A 134 1.13 -23.35 -7.39
CA THR A 134 0.17 -22.35 -6.91
C THR A 134 0.01 -21.21 -7.89
N ILE A 135 -1.25 -20.79 -8.09
CA ILE A 135 -1.60 -19.56 -8.79
C ILE A 135 -2.50 -18.73 -7.87
N SER A 136 -2.22 -17.44 -7.71
CA SER A 136 -3.07 -16.50 -6.97
C SER A 136 -3.21 -15.17 -7.69
N ILE A 137 -4.31 -14.48 -7.39
CA ILE A 137 -4.55 -13.08 -7.78
C ILE A 137 -4.39 -12.21 -6.55
N ASN A 138 -3.66 -11.11 -6.67
CA ASN A 138 -3.35 -10.22 -5.57
C ASN A 138 -3.55 -8.77 -5.99
N HIS A 139 -4.10 -7.94 -5.11
CA HIS A 139 -4.09 -6.49 -5.30
C HIS A 139 -3.48 -5.81 -4.09
N ASN A 140 -2.75 -4.74 -4.33
CA ASN A 140 -2.30 -3.83 -3.31
C ASN A 140 -3.04 -2.50 -3.44
N TRP A 141 -3.45 -1.93 -2.32
CA TRP A 141 -4.14 -0.64 -2.32
C TRP A 141 -3.84 0.23 -1.11
N VAL A 142 -4.05 1.52 -1.30
CA VAL A 142 -4.04 2.55 -0.26
C VAL A 142 -5.37 3.28 -0.29
N ASN A 143 -5.79 3.81 0.85
CA ASN A 143 -6.90 4.75 0.95
C ASN A 143 -6.71 5.69 2.15
N GLY A 144 -7.77 6.42 2.51
CA GLY A 144 -7.74 7.42 3.60
C GLY A 144 -7.31 6.85 4.96
N PHE A 145 -7.39 5.53 5.17
CA PHE A 145 -6.98 4.90 6.43
C PHE A 145 -5.48 4.71 6.57
N ASN A 146 -4.74 4.52 5.47
CA ASN A 146 -3.29 4.28 5.51
C ASN A 146 -2.47 5.27 4.66
N LEU A 147 -3.08 6.33 4.12
CA LEU A 147 -2.40 7.36 3.36
C LEU A 147 -1.22 8.00 4.12
N ALA A 148 -1.38 8.25 5.42
CA ALA A 148 -0.31 8.78 6.25
C ALA A 148 0.87 7.79 6.39
N HIS A 149 0.61 6.48 6.41
CA HIS A 149 1.66 5.46 6.45
C HIS A 149 2.42 5.42 5.12
N MET A 150 1.72 5.53 3.98
CA MET A 150 2.34 5.66 2.66
C MET A 150 3.25 6.88 2.61
N TRP A 151 2.76 8.05 3.05
CA TRP A 151 3.57 9.26 3.09
C TRP A 151 4.79 9.12 3.99
N HIS A 152 4.65 8.50 5.17
CA HIS A 152 5.78 8.23 6.05
C HIS A 152 6.81 7.29 5.42
N PHE A 153 6.35 6.24 4.73
CA PHE A 153 7.19 5.31 4.01
C PHE A 153 8.00 6.02 2.91
N LEU A 154 7.36 6.86 2.08
CA LEU A 154 8.05 7.62 1.02
C LEU A 154 9.15 8.53 1.58
N GLN A 155 8.91 9.16 2.73
CA GLN A 155 9.93 9.96 3.42
C GLN A 155 11.11 9.11 3.90
N GLN A 156 10.87 7.90 4.40
CA GLN A 156 11.93 6.98 4.83
C GLN A 156 12.77 6.49 3.65
N GLU A 157 12.11 6.05 2.58
CA GLU A 157 12.78 5.58 1.36
C GLU A 157 13.66 6.66 0.75
N LEU A 158 13.17 7.90 0.69
CA LEU A 158 13.96 9.02 0.19
C LEU A 158 15.21 9.27 1.03
N ARG A 159 15.11 9.20 2.36
CA ARG A 159 16.26 9.36 3.26
C ARG A 159 17.28 8.23 3.05
N ALA A 160 16.81 6.99 2.94
CA ALA A 160 17.68 5.84 2.69
C ALA A 160 18.46 5.99 1.37
N VAL A 161 17.80 6.43 0.30
CA VAL A 161 18.45 6.70 -1.00
C VAL A 161 19.41 7.89 -0.94
N GLN A 162 19.10 8.93 -0.18
CA GLN A 162 20.01 10.07 0.00
C GLN A 162 21.29 9.70 0.77
N GLU A 163 21.20 8.75 1.70
CA GLU A 163 22.33 8.21 2.46
C GLU A 163 23.18 7.23 1.63
N GLU A 164 22.55 6.47 0.72
CA GLU A 164 23.22 5.56 -0.21
C GLU A 164 23.36 6.19 -1.61
N VAL A 165 24.46 6.92 -1.84
CA VAL A 165 24.77 7.80 -2.99
C VAL A 165 24.39 7.34 -4.42
N ILE A 166 24.04 6.07 -4.70
CA ILE A 166 23.60 5.62 -6.03
C ILE A 166 22.64 4.42 -5.92
N MET A 167 21.32 4.64 -6.00
CA MET A 167 20.45 3.76 -6.81
C MET A 167 19.05 4.37 -7.04
N ARG A 168 18.50 4.11 -8.24
CA ARG A 168 17.15 4.48 -8.69
C ARG A 168 16.10 4.12 -7.63
N SER A 169 15.15 5.02 -7.43
CA SER A 169 13.99 4.89 -6.55
C SER A 169 13.33 3.50 -6.66
N CYS A 170 13.54 2.64 -5.67
CA CYS A 170 12.86 1.34 -5.55
C CYS A 170 11.38 1.49 -5.13
N SER A 171 10.94 2.70 -4.78
CA SER A 171 9.59 2.97 -4.28
C SER A 171 8.53 3.12 -5.38
N GLY A 172 8.86 3.08 -6.66
CA GLY A 172 7.88 3.14 -7.77
C GLY A 172 7.12 4.48 -7.94
N ILE A 173 7.11 5.36 -6.93
CA ILE A 173 6.53 6.70 -6.99
C ILE A 173 7.48 7.74 -6.39
N ASN A 174 7.67 8.86 -7.08
CA ASN A 174 8.42 10.02 -6.59
C ASN A 174 7.47 11.09 -6.01
N PHE A 175 8.01 12.22 -5.54
CA PHE A 175 7.22 13.30 -4.91
C PHE A 175 6.25 14.02 -5.86
N GLU A 176 6.63 14.22 -7.13
CA GLU A 176 5.75 14.77 -8.15
C GLU A 176 4.60 13.81 -8.43
N GLU A 177 4.90 12.54 -8.66
CA GLU A 177 3.88 11.51 -8.87
C GLU A 177 2.98 11.33 -7.64
N PHE A 178 3.52 11.43 -6.41
CA PHE A 178 2.74 11.38 -5.18
C PHE A 178 1.77 12.55 -5.07
N TYR A 179 2.17 13.76 -5.47
CA TYR A 179 1.24 14.88 -5.56
C TYR A 179 0.14 14.63 -6.60
N HIS A 180 0.49 14.14 -7.78
CA HIS A 180 -0.50 13.81 -8.81
C HIS A 180 -1.47 12.72 -8.36
N PHE A 181 -0.99 11.72 -7.63
CA PHE A 181 -1.81 10.72 -6.95
C PHE A 181 -2.81 11.39 -6.01
N LEU A 182 -2.36 12.24 -5.08
CA LEU A 182 -3.25 12.95 -4.16
C LEU A 182 -4.27 13.81 -4.91
N LYS A 183 -3.84 14.53 -5.96
CA LYS A 183 -4.69 15.39 -6.79
C LYS A 183 -5.81 14.60 -7.48
N VAL A 184 -5.49 13.50 -8.15
CA VAL A 184 -6.48 12.70 -8.89
C VAL A 184 -7.58 12.21 -7.96
N ILE A 185 -7.19 11.69 -6.80
CA ILE A 185 -8.16 11.23 -5.80
C ILE A 185 -8.96 12.42 -5.26
N ALA A 186 -8.28 13.49 -4.85
CA ALA A 186 -8.91 14.72 -4.34
C ALA A 186 -10.00 15.27 -5.27
N GLU A 187 -9.70 15.44 -6.55
CA GLU A 187 -10.65 15.99 -7.53
C GLU A 187 -11.91 15.12 -7.64
N ARG A 188 -11.76 13.79 -7.69
CA ARG A 188 -12.90 12.86 -7.72
C ARG A 188 -13.73 12.93 -6.45
N ARG A 189 -13.11 13.06 -5.27
CA ARG A 189 -13.84 13.20 -4.00
C ARG A 189 -14.56 14.55 -3.89
N LEU A 190 -13.93 15.63 -4.33
CA LEU A 190 -14.52 16.98 -4.36
C LEU A 190 -15.73 17.05 -5.30
N LEU A 191 -15.69 16.35 -6.44
CA LEU A 191 -16.86 16.22 -7.33
C LEU A 191 -18.06 15.61 -6.60
N VAL A 192 -17.85 14.49 -5.87
CA VAL A 192 -18.91 13.84 -5.07
C VAL A 192 -19.47 14.77 -3.98
N LEU A 193 -18.62 15.57 -3.34
CA LEU A 193 -19.06 16.54 -2.34
C LEU A 193 -19.84 17.73 -2.95
N GLY A 194 -19.46 18.17 -4.15
CA GLY A 194 -20.16 19.23 -4.89
C GLY A 194 -21.51 18.79 -5.46
N GLU A 195 -21.63 17.54 -5.89
CA GLU A 195 -22.87 16.93 -6.40
C GLU A 195 -23.89 16.63 -5.30
N GLY A 196 -23.46 16.55 -4.03
CA GLY A 196 -24.26 16.27 -2.84
C GLY A 196 -25.39 17.27 -2.50
N THR A 197 -25.72 18.22 -3.38
CA THR A 197 -26.95 19.03 -3.33
C THR A 197 -28.10 18.44 -4.15
N ALA A 198 -27.88 17.42 -4.98
CA ALA A 198 -28.92 16.72 -5.73
C ALA A 198 -28.81 15.20 -5.53
N GLY A 199 -29.79 14.60 -4.84
CA GLY A 199 -29.74 13.20 -4.42
C GLY A 199 -29.88 12.16 -5.55
N GLY A 200 -29.23 11.01 -5.35
CA GLY A 200 -29.33 9.75 -6.11
C GLY A 200 -27.95 9.09 -6.21
N SER A 201 -27.74 7.77 -6.23
CA SER A 201 -28.58 6.59 -6.06
C SER A 201 -27.72 5.48 -5.43
N ALA A 202 -28.33 4.42 -4.90
CA ALA A 202 -27.61 3.28 -4.34
C ALA A 202 -27.05 2.36 -5.45
N GLY A 203 -25.93 2.75 -6.05
CA GLY A 203 -24.98 1.87 -6.73
C GLY A 203 -23.73 1.70 -5.88
N ALA A 204 -22.74 0.92 -6.33
CA ALA A 204 -21.40 0.82 -5.72
C ALA A 204 -20.58 2.14 -5.84
N GLU A 205 -21.26 3.28 -5.75
CA GLU A 205 -20.74 4.63 -5.86
C GLU A 205 -20.21 5.07 -4.50
N LEU A 206 -19.09 5.78 -4.54
CA LEU A 206 -18.47 6.38 -3.37
C LEU A 206 -19.48 7.30 -2.66
N GLY A 207 -19.84 6.97 -1.42
CA GLY A 207 -20.78 7.77 -0.64
C GLY A 207 -20.20 9.10 -0.14
N PHE A 208 -21.06 10.11 0.04
CA PHE A 208 -20.70 11.44 0.54
C PHE A 208 -19.83 11.41 1.81
N GLN A 209 -20.19 10.58 2.80
CA GLN A 209 -19.44 10.49 4.06
C GLN A 209 -18.03 9.93 3.86
N GLN A 210 -17.88 8.95 2.98
CA GLN A 210 -16.56 8.41 2.62
C GLN A 210 -15.75 9.47 1.88
N ALA A 211 -16.36 10.21 0.94
CA ALA A 211 -15.70 11.29 0.23
C ALA A 211 -15.21 12.40 1.19
N ALA A 212 -16.04 12.80 2.16
CA ALA A 212 -15.66 13.79 3.17
C ALA A 212 -14.49 13.31 4.05
N PHE A 213 -14.53 12.04 4.47
CA PHE A 213 -13.43 11.41 5.20
C PHE A 213 -12.13 11.40 4.38
N ASP A 214 -12.22 10.97 3.12
CA ASP A 214 -11.09 10.89 2.18
C ASP A 214 -10.45 12.28 1.97
N VAL A 215 -11.26 13.31 1.71
CA VAL A 215 -10.81 14.71 1.56
C VAL A 215 -10.08 15.19 2.82
N GLY A 216 -10.62 14.92 4.01
CA GLY A 216 -9.97 15.28 5.27
C GLY A 216 -8.60 14.63 5.44
N ARG A 217 -8.49 13.33 5.10
CA ARG A 217 -7.22 12.59 5.15
C ARG A 217 -6.21 13.09 4.12
N ILE A 218 -6.66 13.45 2.91
CA ILE A 218 -5.79 14.05 1.88
C ILE A 218 -5.32 15.43 2.34
N ALA A 219 -6.19 16.27 2.90
CA ALA A 219 -5.80 17.59 3.40
C ALA A 219 -4.72 17.51 4.49
N GLU A 220 -4.84 16.56 5.41
CA GLU A 220 -3.84 16.34 6.47
C GLU A 220 -2.47 15.94 5.89
N VAL A 221 -2.46 14.97 4.97
CA VAL A 221 -1.21 14.51 4.34
C VAL A 221 -0.63 15.59 3.44
N LEU A 222 -1.43 16.24 2.61
CA LEU A 222 -0.98 17.31 1.71
C LEU A 222 -0.43 18.50 2.49
N ALA A 223 -0.99 18.84 3.66
CA ALA A 223 -0.40 19.84 4.55
C ALA A 223 1.02 19.46 5.01
N SER A 224 1.28 18.18 5.28
CA SER A 224 2.64 17.71 5.57
C SER A 224 3.54 17.71 4.34
N VAL A 225 3.01 17.39 3.15
CA VAL A 225 3.77 17.35 1.89
C VAL A 225 4.28 18.75 1.52
N VAL A 226 3.42 19.77 1.53
CA VAL A 226 3.80 21.15 1.11
C VAL A 226 4.83 21.81 2.04
N GLU A 227 4.93 21.33 3.27
CA GLU A 227 5.93 21.79 4.25
C GLU A 227 7.20 20.93 4.25
N HIS A 228 7.24 19.83 3.49
CA HIS A 228 8.40 18.93 3.46
C HIS A 228 9.56 19.57 2.65
N PRO A 229 10.79 19.68 3.19
CA PRO A 229 11.90 20.38 2.54
C PRO A 229 12.26 19.85 1.15
N ASP A 230 12.22 18.53 0.96
CA ASP A 230 12.51 17.93 -0.35
C ASP A 230 11.38 18.16 -1.37
N PHE A 231 10.13 18.28 -0.91
CA PHE A 231 9.00 18.60 -1.80
C PHE A 231 9.07 20.05 -2.27
N GLN A 232 9.53 20.96 -1.41
CA GLN A 232 9.75 22.37 -1.78
C GLN A 232 10.82 22.56 -2.87
N ARG A 233 11.62 21.53 -3.16
CA ARG A 233 12.61 21.53 -4.25
C ARG A 233 12.04 21.01 -5.57
N VAL A 234 10.86 20.40 -5.57
CA VAL A 234 10.18 19.94 -6.79
C VAL A 234 9.70 21.15 -7.58
N ASP A 235 9.93 21.16 -8.89
CA ASP A 235 9.37 22.19 -9.77
C ASP A 235 7.88 21.94 -9.95
N THR A 236 7.08 22.75 -9.26
CA THR A 236 5.61 22.66 -9.27
C THR A 236 4.97 23.62 -10.27
N SER A 237 5.76 24.33 -11.09
CA SER A 237 5.26 25.38 -11.99
C SER A 237 4.20 24.89 -13.00
N MET A 238 4.29 23.62 -13.39
CA MET A 238 3.35 22.98 -14.32
C MET A 238 2.15 22.33 -13.63
N PHE A 239 2.10 22.31 -12.29
CA PHE A 239 1.01 21.69 -11.55
C PHE A 239 -0.24 22.57 -11.63
N SER A 240 -1.38 21.94 -11.88
CA SER A 240 -2.69 22.60 -11.87
C SER A 240 -3.72 21.66 -11.26
N PRO A 241 -4.36 22.00 -10.12
CA PRO A 241 -4.08 23.17 -9.28
C PRO A 241 -2.67 23.12 -8.67
N GLN A 242 -2.21 24.23 -8.09
CA GLN A 242 -0.98 24.24 -7.28
C GLN A 242 -1.19 23.50 -5.95
N PRO A 243 -0.16 22.88 -5.33
CA PRO A 243 -0.33 22.10 -4.11
C PRO A 243 -0.97 22.88 -2.94
N ARG A 244 -0.61 24.16 -2.77
CA ARG A 244 -1.20 25.01 -1.72
C ARG A 244 -2.63 25.43 -2.04
N GLU A 245 -2.97 25.58 -3.32
CA GLU A 245 -4.34 25.88 -3.77
C GLU A 245 -5.25 24.68 -3.55
N LEU A 246 -4.80 23.48 -3.94
CA LEU A 246 -5.52 22.24 -3.68
C LEU A 246 -5.75 22.03 -2.19
N LEU A 247 -4.72 22.26 -1.37
CA LEU A 247 -4.84 22.17 0.09
C LEU A 247 -5.91 23.12 0.65
N GLN A 248 -6.00 24.34 0.11
CA GLN A 248 -7.03 25.29 0.52
C GLN A 248 -8.43 24.82 0.12
N GLN A 249 -8.60 24.33 -1.11
CA GLN A 249 -9.87 23.76 -1.59
C GLN A 249 -10.33 22.59 -0.72
N LEU A 250 -9.42 21.67 -0.39
CA LEU A 250 -9.74 20.51 0.46
C LEU A 250 -10.16 20.92 1.87
N LYS A 251 -9.52 21.95 2.45
CA LYS A 251 -9.88 22.48 3.77
C LYS A 251 -11.22 23.20 3.79
N GLU A 252 -11.65 23.77 2.67
CA GLU A 252 -12.95 24.44 2.54
C GLU A 252 -14.10 23.43 2.34
N ALA A 253 -13.78 22.22 1.89
CA ALA A 253 -14.76 21.16 1.60
C ALA A 253 -15.10 20.26 2.81
N VAL A 254 -14.37 20.38 3.93
CA VAL A 254 -14.53 19.58 5.17
C VAL A 254 -14.90 20.49 6.33
#